data_AF-A0A1F5B7P8-F1
#
_entry.id   AF-A0A1F5B7P8-F1
#
_cell.length_a   1.000
_cell.length_b   1.000
_cell.length_c   1.000
_cell.angle_alpha   90.00
_cell.angle_beta   90.00
_cell.angle_gamma   90.00
#
_symmetry.space_group_name_H-M   'P 1'
#
loop_
_entity.id
_entity.type
_entity.pdbx_description
1 polymer ?
#
loop_
_entity_poly.entity_id
_entity_poly.type
_entity_poly.pdbx_seq_one_letter_code
_entity_poly.pdbx_strand_id
1 'polypeptide(L)'
;MKTKPKTAVRPEPASRAGRSKVNFEEVTKLIGLVDEKKLTHFELETEGFKIIIGRNPAAPVSYLVNSAPAEHAYAPAARLSLETSAAASDGEDEEPSGSEARGELHYITSPMVGTFYRAPDPSSPPFVDVGEPVKKKQTLCIVEAMKLMNEIECDVEGVVKEIFVENGKPVEYGQRLFGIQVLG
;
A
#
# COMPACT_ATOMS: atom_id res chain seq x y z
N MET A 1 -11.40 -53.67 -60.99
CA MET A 1 -11.52 -52.99 -59.68
C MET A 1 -10.16 -52.47 -59.23
N LYS A 2 -10.00 -51.15 -59.08
CA LYS A 2 -8.91 -50.53 -58.31
C LYS A 2 -9.51 -49.34 -57.55
N THR A 3 -9.70 -49.51 -56.24
CA THR A 3 -10.21 -48.50 -55.32
C THR A 3 -9.10 -47.53 -54.95
N LYS A 4 -9.29 -46.22 -55.17
CA LYS A 4 -8.41 -45.16 -54.66
C LYS A 4 -8.82 -44.83 -53.21
N PRO A 5 -7.87 -44.55 -52.30
CA PRO A 5 -8.20 -44.16 -50.93
C PRO A 5 -8.72 -42.72 -50.87
N LYS A 6 -9.74 -42.48 -50.04
CA LYS A 6 -10.25 -41.16 -49.68
C LYS A 6 -9.23 -40.46 -48.78
N THR A 7 -8.68 -39.33 -49.24
CA THR A 7 -7.90 -38.42 -48.42
C THR A 7 -8.81 -37.79 -47.36
N ALA A 8 -8.54 -38.05 -46.09
CA ALA A 8 -9.21 -37.40 -44.97
C ALA A 8 -8.73 -35.94 -44.87
N VAL A 9 -9.65 -34.99 -45.01
CA VAL A 9 -9.40 -33.56 -44.77
C VAL A 9 -9.28 -33.36 -43.26
N ARG A 10 -8.10 -32.93 -42.81
CA ARG A 10 -7.86 -32.54 -41.41
C ARG A 10 -8.46 -31.14 -41.22
N PRO A 11 -9.24 -30.86 -40.16
CA PRO A 11 -9.70 -29.49 -39.92
C PRO A 11 -8.50 -28.61 -39.57
N GLU A 12 -8.41 -27.44 -40.20
CA GLU A 12 -7.45 -26.39 -39.85
C GLU A 12 -7.70 -25.93 -38.40
N PRO A 13 -6.64 -25.68 -37.60
CA PRO A 13 -6.83 -25.06 -36.30
C PRO A 13 -7.36 -23.64 -36.51
N ALA A 14 -8.54 -23.37 -35.95
CA ALA A 14 -9.17 -22.06 -35.92
C ALA A 14 -8.13 -21.00 -35.52
N SER A 15 -8.00 -19.99 -36.37
CA SER A 15 -7.10 -18.86 -36.19
C SER A 15 -7.35 -18.22 -34.83
N ARG A 16 -6.25 -18.08 -34.09
CA ARG A 16 -6.19 -17.48 -32.76
C ARG A 16 -6.78 -16.07 -32.84
N ALA A 17 -7.94 -15.89 -32.21
CA ALA A 17 -8.67 -14.63 -32.10
C ALA A 17 -7.74 -13.50 -31.61
N GLY A 18 -8.01 -12.31 -32.14
CA GLY A 18 -7.06 -11.20 -32.25
C GLY A 18 -6.40 -10.75 -30.95
N ARG A 19 -5.11 -10.46 -31.04
CA ARG A 19 -4.47 -9.51 -30.13
C ARG A 19 -5.12 -8.14 -30.36
N SER A 20 -5.86 -7.64 -29.38
CA SER A 20 -6.27 -6.23 -29.34
C SER A 20 -5.00 -5.39 -29.20
N LYS A 21 -4.51 -4.92 -30.34
CA LYS A 21 -3.38 -3.99 -30.40
C LYS A 21 -3.91 -2.63 -29.95
N VAL A 22 -3.55 -2.19 -28.75
CA VAL A 22 -3.92 -0.86 -28.24
C VAL A 22 -3.54 0.20 -29.28
N ASN A 23 -4.53 0.98 -29.75
CA ASN A 23 -4.32 2.03 -30.73
C ASN A 23 -4.07 3.38 -30.01
N PHE A 24 -3.04 4.10 -30.44
CA PHE A 24 -2.69 5.42 -29.90
C PHE A 24 -3.82 6.45 -30.01
N GLU A 25 -4.63 6.39 -31.07
CA GLU A 25 -5.79 7.27 -31.24
C GLU A 25 -6.88 7.01 -30.19
N GLU A 26 -7.09 5.74 -29.81
CA GLU A 26 -8.07 5.35 -28.80
C GLU A 26 -7.62 5.78 -27.40
N VAL A 27 -6.34 5.62 -27.10
CA VAL A 27 -5.73 6.11 -25.85
C VAL A 27 -5.89 7.63 -25.74
N THR A 28 -5.69 8.36 -26.84
CA THR A 28 -5.85 9.83 -26.85
C THR A 28 -7.30 10.26 -26.62
N LYS A 29 -8.26 9.56 -27.24
CA LYS A 29 -9.70 9.78 -26.98
C LYS A 29 -10.06 9.51 -25.53
N LEU A 30 -9.51 8.45 -24.94
CA LEU A 30 -9.73 8.08 -23.55
C LEU A 30 -9.19 9.15 -22.58
N ILE A 31 -7.99 9.68 -22.83
CA ILE A 31 -7.43 10.80 -22.06
C ILE A 31 -8.35 12.05 -22.16
N GLY A 32 -8.86 12.34 -23.36
CA GLY A 32 -9.81 13.44 -23.57
C GLY A 32 -11.11 13.27 -22.76
N LEU A 33 -11.69 12.07 -22.75
CA LEU A 33 -12.89 11.77 -21.95
C LEU A 33 -12.63 11.87 -20.45
N VAL A 34 -11.46 11.42 -19.98
CA VAL A 34 -11.02 11.56 -18.58
C VAL A 34 -10.92 13.03 -18.18
N ASP A 35 -10.52 13.93 -19.10
CA ASP A 35 -10.53 15.38 -18.85
C ASP A 35 -11.91 16.01 -18.89
N GLU A 36 -12.73 15.66 -19.89
CA GLU A 36 -14.09 16.16 -20.02
C GLU A 36 -14.94 15.78 -18.80
N LYS A 37 -14.83 14.53 -18.34
CA LYS A 37 -15.57 14.01 -17.18
C LYS A 37 -14.91 14.33 -15.85
N LYS A 38 -13.80 15.09 -15.84
CA LYS A 38 -13.07 15.51 -14.64
C LYS A 38 -12.71 14.34 -13.71
N LEU A 39 -12.36 13.20 -14.29
CA LEU A 39 -11.90 12.05 -13.52
C LEU A 39 -10.50 12.34 -12.99
N THR A 40 -10.27 12.01 -11.73
CA THR A 40 -8.95 12.09 -11.08
C THR A 40 -8.14 10.82 -11.30
N HIS A 41 -8.82 9.69 -11.52
CA HIS A 41 -8.21 8.39 -11.73
C HIS A 41 -9.08 7.53 -12.66
N PHE A 42 -8.44 6.78 -13.56
CA PHE A 42 -9.07 5.82 -14.46
C PHE A 42 -8.16 4.61 -14.67
N GLU A 43 -8.70 3.40 -14.53
CA GLU A 43 -8.00 2.14 -14.73
C GLU A 43 -8.77 1.23 -15.69
N LEU A 44 -8.06 0.62 -16.65
CA LEU A 44 -8.59 -0.39 -17.57
C LEU A 44 -7.63 -1.57 -17.66
N GLU A 45 -8.13 -2.75 -17.34
CA GLU A 45 -7.40 -4.03 -17.45
C GLU A 45 -8.10 -4.94 -18.47
N THR A 46 -7.31 -5.56 -19.35
CA THR A 46 -7.76 -6.52 -20.37
C THR A 46 -6.65 -7.54 -20.58
N GLU A 47 -6.98 -8.73 -21.11
CA GLU A 47 -6.00 -9.80 -21.36
C GLU A 47 -4.78 -9.28 -22.15
N GLY A 48 -3.68 -9.08 -21.44
CA GLY A 48 -2.38 -8.70 -21.99
C GLY A 48 -1.98 -7.23 -21.86
N PHE A 49 -2.80 -6.33 -21.29
CA PHE A 49 -2.36 -4.96 -20.99
C PHE A 49 -3.20 -4.25 -19.90
N LYS A 50 -2.59 -3.27 -19.24
CA LYS A 50 -3.19 -2.42 -18.21
C LYS A 50 -2.94 -0.94 -18.55
N ILE A 51 -3.98 -0.11 -18.51
CA ILE A 51 -3.90 1.35 -18.69
C ILE A 51 -4.31 2.02 -17.38
N ILE A 52 -3.46 2.91 -16.86
CA ILE A 52 -3.72 3.71 -15.65
C ILE A 52 -3.54 5.18 -16.03
N ILE A 53 -4.56 6.01 -15.78
CA ILE A 53 -4.54 7.46 -16.02
C ILE A 53 -4.82 8.17 -14.69
N GLY A 54 -3.88 8.98 -14.21
CA GLY A 54 -4.01 9.77 -12.98
C GLY A 54 -3.82 11.26 -13.25
N ARG A 55 -4.68 12.09 -12.66
CA ARG A 55 -4.55 13.55 -12.64
C ARG A 55 -4.19 13.97 -11.22
N ASN A 56 -3.04 14.62 -11.05
CA ASN A 56 -2.62 15.20 -9.78
C ASN A 56 -3.01 16.69 -9.74
N PRO A 57 -4.14 17.09 -9.13
CA PRO A 57 -4.37 18.48 -8.84
C PRO A 57 -3.44 18.88 -7.69
N ALA A 58 -2.38 19.62 -7.99
CA ALA A 58 -1.54 20.23 -6.98
C ALA A 58 -2.40 21.13 -6.07
N ALA A 59 -2.65 20.71 -4.83
CA ALA A 59 -3.30 21.53 -3.83
C ALA A 59 -2.25 22.41 -3.12
N PRO A 60 -2.49 23.73 -2.97
CA PRO A 60 -1.59 24.60 -2.24
C PRO A 60 -1.64 24.32 -0.74
N VAL A 61 -0.46 24.16 -0.13
CA VAL A 61 -0.26 23.98 1.31
C VAL A 61 -0.45 25.33 2.00
N SER A 62 -1.43 25.45 2.90
CA SER A 62 -1.60 26.62 3.75
C SER A 62 -0.93 26.37 5.11
N TYR A 63 0.15 27.09 5.40
CA TYR A 63 0.80 27.06 6.70
C TYR A 63 -0.03 27.84 7.71
N LEU A 64 -0.54 27.17 8.76
CA LEU A 64 -1.03 27.84 9.96
C LEU A 64 0.16 28.24 10.82
N VAL A 65 0.41 29.55 10.92
CA VAL A 65 1.33 30.16 11.88
C VAL A 65 0.67 30.12 13.26
N ASN A 66 1.23 29.34 14.18
CA ASN A 66 0.90 29.36 15.60
C ASN A 66 1.84 30.32 16.33
N SER A 67 1.35 31.50 16.70
CA SER A 67 2.08 32.51 17.48
C SER A 67 1.63 32.49 18.95
N ALA A 68 2.47 31.98 19.85
CA ALA A 68 2.66 32.45 21.24
C ALA A 68 3.74 31.57 21.92
N PRO A 69 4.70 32.18 22.64
CA PRO A 69 4.51 32.25 24.10
C PRO A 69 4.90 33.60 24.72
N ALA A 70 4.33 33.82 25.90
CA ALA A 70 4.42 35.01 26.73
C ALA A 70 5.83 35.28 27.28
N GLU A 71 6.21 36.55 27.26
CA GLU A 71 7.37 37.10 27.95
C GLU A 71 7.15 37.05 29.47
N HIS A 72 8.07 36.43 30.21
CA HIS A 72 8.29 36.73 31.62
C HIS A 72 9.73 37.20 31.80
N ALA A 73 9.85 38.47 32.12
CA ALA A 73 11.09 39.17 32.37
C ALA A 73 11.74 38.78 33.71
N TYR A 74 13.04 38.99 33.72
CA TYR A 74 14.08 38.56 34.64
C TYR A 74 14.02 39.18 36.06
N ALA A 75 14.44 38.40 37.07
CA ALA A 75 15.10 38.94 38.26
C ALA A 75 16.14 37.91 38.79
N PRO A 76 17.42 38.27 38.98
CA PRO A 76 18.45 37.34 39.42
C PRO A 76 18.60 37.35 40.95
N ALA A 77 18.67 36.18 41.56
CA ALA A 77 19.19 36.01 42.91
C ALA A 77 20.20 34.85 42.92
N ALA A 78 21.45 35.21 43.22
CA ALA A 78 22.58 34.30 43.37
C ALA A 78 22.37 33.29 44.49
N ARG A 79 22.91 32.06 44.35
CA ARG A 79 24.03 31.54 45.17
C ARG A 79 24.32 30.04 44.96
N LEU A 80 25.64 29.78 44.96
CA LEU A 80 26.44 28.59 45.28
C LEU A 80 26.54 27.39 44.34
N SER A 81 27.81 27.13 43.99
CA SER A 81 28.43 25.95 43.38
C SER A 81 28.14 24.61 44.08
N LEU A 82 28.26 23.52 43.32
CA LEU A 82 29.16 22.38 43.58
C LEU A 82 29.27 21.50 42.32
N GLU A 83 30.44 20.89 42.16
CA GLU A 83 30.95 20.18 40.97
C GLU A 83 30.43 18.73 40.82
N THR A 84 30.56 18.24 39.58
CA THR A 84 31.05 16.89 39.17
C THR A 84 30.11 15.89 38.46
N SER A 85 30.52 15.59 37.21
CA SER A 85 30.64 14.31 36.51
C SER A 85 29.44 13.55 35.88
N ALA A 86 29.73 13.09 34.65
CA ALA A 86 29.35 11.83 33.99
C ALA A 86 28.10 11.76 33.07
N ALA A 87 28.39 11.85 31.77
CA ALA A 87 28.07 10.93 30.66
C ALA A 87 26.73 10.15 30.62
N ALA A 88 25.98 10.36 29.52
CA ALA A 88 25.25 9.36 28.71
C ALA A 88 24.80 10.08 27.40
N SER A 89 25.38 9.90 26.22
CA SER A 89 25.28 8.82 25.20
C SER A 89 23.86 8.44 24.73
N ASP A 90 23.69 8.61 23.42
CA ASP A 90 22.78 7.99 22.43
C ASP A 90 21.26 7.94 22.66
N GLY A 91 20.54 8.54 21.72
CA GLY A 91 19.16 8.22 21.38
C GLY A 91 19.12 7.67 19.96
N GLU A 92 19.60 6.43 19.82
CA GLU A 92 19.52 5.64 18.60
C GLU A 92 18.19 4.85 18.58
N ASP A 93 17.61 4.78 17.40
CA ASP A 93 16.41 4.08 16.96
C ASP A 93 16.24 2.68 17.61
N GLU A 94 15.15 2.47 18.34
CA GLU A 94 14.85 1.20 19.01
C GLU A 94 14.04 0.28 18.06
N GLU A 95 14.73 -0.59 17.31
CA GLU A 95 14.13 -1.84 16.82
C GLU A 95 14.03 -2.84 17.99
N PRO A 96 12.87 -3.45 18.28
CA PRO A 96 12.83 -4.60 19.14
C PRO A 96 13.26 -5.85 18.37
N SER A 97 14.34 -6.45 18.86
CA SER A 97 14.85 -7.77 18.47
C SER A 97 13.84 -8.88 18.80
N GLY A 98 13.45 -9.64 17.78
CA GLY A 98 12.78 -10.93 17.88
C GLY A 98 13.33 -11.88 16.83
N SER A 99 14.40 -12.61 17.16
CA SER A 99 14.94 -13.68 16.33
C SER A 99 13.93 -14.80 16.20
N GLU A 100 13.50 -15.13 14.97
CA GLU A 100 13.32 -16.49 14.42
C GLU A 100 13.28 -16.41 12.88
N ALA A 101 14.26 -17.05 12.24
CA ALA A 101 14.46 -17.19 10.79
C ALA A 101 14.37 -15.87 9.99
N ARG A 102 15.54 -15.28 9.64
CA ARG A 102 15.66 -14.28 8.56
C ARG A 102 15.41 -14.95 7.19
N GLY A 103 14.22 -15.50 6.99
CA GLY A 103 13.62 -15.52 5.66
C GLY A 103 13.34 -14.08 5.29
N GLU A 104 13.59 -13.73 4.02
CA GLU A 104 13.23 -12.41 3.51
C GLU A 104 11.71 -12.24 3.69
N LEU A 105 11.31 -11.26 4.52
CA LEU A 105 9.89 -10.97 4.72
C LEU A 105 9.31 -10.34 3.46
N HIS A 106 8.15 -10.83 3.05
CA HIS A 106 7.35 -10.19 2.01
C HIS A 106 6.52 -9.07 2.65
N TYR A 107 6.75 -7.84 2.22
CA TYR A 107 6.09 -6.68 2.81
C TYR A 107 4.80 -6.34 2.07
N ILE A 108 3.69 -6.28 2.80
CA ILE A 108 2.44 -5.68 2.31
C ILE A 108 2.50 -4.19 2.63
N THR A 109 2.35 -3.35 1.61
CA THR A 109 2.44 -1.89 1.71
C THR A 109 1.11 -1.21 1.42
N SER A 110 0.89 -0.02 1.97
CA SER A 110 -0.30 0.76 1.68
C SER A 110 -0.30 1.26 0.22
N PRO A 111 -1.35 1.01 -0.57
CA PRO A 111 -1.46 1.54 -1.92
C PRO A 111 -1.98 2.99 -1.96
N MET A 112 -2.26 3.60 -0.80
CA MET A 112 -2.85 4.92 -0.68
C MET A 112 -2.48 5.63 0.62
N VAL A 113 -2.78 6.92 0.72
CA VAL A 113 -2.73 7.68 1.98
C VAL A 113 -4.06 7.54 2.69
N GLY A 114 -4.05 7.28 4.00
CA GLY A 114 -5.30 7.10 4.76
C GLY A 114 -5.08 6.82 6.24
N THR A 115 -6.10 6.27 6.90
CA THR A 115 -6.04 5.81 8.30
C THR A 115 -6.10 4.28 8.34
N PHE A 116 -5.14 3.64 9.01
CA PHE A 116 -5.05 2.20 9.14
C PHE A 116 -5.99 1.67 10.23
N TYR A 117 -6.77 0.63 9.94
CA TYR A 117 -7.61 -0.06 10.90
C TYR A 117 -7.42 -1.57 10.84
N ARG A 118 -7.33 -2.20 12.01
CA ARG A 118 -7.12 -3.65 12.12
C ARG A 118 -8.39 -4.48 11.99
N ALA A 119 -9.57 -3.88 12.08
CA ALA A 119 -10.87 -4.55 12.13
C ALA A 119 -11.88 -3.90 11.17
N PRO A 120 -12.94 -4.62 10.75
CA PRO A 120 -13.98 -4.07 9.86
C PRO A 120 -14.80 -2.96 10.51
N ASP A 121 -14.88 -2.96 11.85
CA ASP A 121 -15.55 -1.95 12.66
C ASP A 121 -14.95 -1.93 14.08
N PRO A 122 -15.25 -0.91 14.93
CA PRO A 122 -14.63 -0.76 16.25
C PRO A 122 -14.93 -1.86 17.28
N SER A 123 -15.97 -2.66 17.07
CA SER A 123 -16.40 -3.72 18.01
C SER A 123 -16.00 -5.12 17.55
N SER A 124 -15.58 -5.25 16.29
CA SER A 124 -15.12 -6.50 15.71
C SER A 124 -13.66 -6.82 16.08
N PRO A 125 -13.28 -8.12 16.12
CA PRO A 125 -11.89 -8.51 16.27
C PRO A 125 -11.04 -8.03 15.07
N PRO A 126 -9.71 -7.95 15.24
CA PRO A 126 -8.80 -7.75 14.11
C PRO A 126 -9.00 -8.79 13.02
N PHE A 127 -8.72 -8.43 11.77
CA PHE A 127 -8.71 -9.38 10.64
C PHE A 127 -7.62 -10.45 10.82
N VAL A 128 -6.46 -10.05 11.35
CA VAL A 128 -5.30 -10.91 11.62
C VAL A 128 -4.48 -10.42 12.82
N ASP A 129 -3.78 -11.35 13.47
CA ASP A 129 -2.76 -11.07 14.50
C ASP A 129 -1.39 -11.68 14.15
N VAL A 130 -0.34 -11.21 14.84
CA VAL A 130 1.02 -11.74 14.66
C VAL A 130 1.04 -13.23 15.04
N GLY A 131 1.66 -14.03 14.19
CA GLY A 131 1.74 -15.48 14.30
C GLY A 131 0.62 -16.23 13.55
N GLU A 132 -0.39 -15.54 13.03
CA GLU A 132 -1.48 -16.18 12.29
C GLU A 132 -1.10 -16.48 10.83
N PRO A 133 -1.56 -17.63 10.28
CA PRO A 133 -1.40 -17.95 8.87
C PRO A 133 -2.36 -17.11 8.02
N VAL A 134 -1.89 -16.69 6.85
CA VAL A 134 -2.66 -15.90 5.87
C VAL A 134 -2.57 -16.52 4.49
N LYS A 135 -3.64 -16.35 3.71
CA LYS A 135 -3.73 -16.81 2.32
C LYS A 135 -3.78 -15.64 1.35
N LYS A 136 -3.45 -15.92 0.09
CA LYS A 136 -3.70 -14.97 -1.01
C LYS A 136 -5.16 -14.53 -1.01
N LYS A 137 -5.38 -13.23 -1.21
CA LYS A 137 -6.67 -12.54 -1.18
C LYS A 137 -7.37 -12.48 0.18
N GLN A 138 -6.71 -12.88 1.26
CA GLN A 138 -7.25 -12.67 2.60
C GLN A 138 -7.10 -11.21 3.01
N THR A 139 -8.18 -10.57 3.46
CA THR A 139 -8.15 -9.22 4.02
C THR A 139 -7.32 -9.18 5.30
N LEU A 140 -6.38 -8.23 5.37
CA LEU A 140 -5.45 -8.05 6.50
C LEU A 140 -5.79 -6.81 7.33
N CYS A 141 -6.26 -5.75 6.69
CA CYS A 141 -6.65 -4.50 7.33
C CYS A 141 -7.56 -3.67 6.42
N ILE A 142 -8.01 -2.52 6.93
CA ILE A 142 -8.62 -1.45 6.15
C ILE A 142 -7.70 -0.23 6.16
N VAL A 143 -7.59 0.45 5.02
CA VAL A 143 -7.09 1.83 4.94
C VAL A 143 -8.25 2.74 4.55
N GLU A 144 -8.67 3.59 5.48
CA GLU A 144 -9.71 4.58 5.24
C GLU A 144 -9.13 5.78 4.49
N ALA A 145 -9.65 6.07 3.30
CA ALA A 145 -9.32 7.27 2.55
C ALA A 145 -10.60 7.93 2.04
N MET A 146 -10.80 9.21 2.36
CA MET A 146 -11.98 9.97 1.94
C MET A 146 -13.33 9.30 2.30
N LYS A 147 -13.41 8.71 3.52
CA LYS A 147 -14.57 7.94 4.02
C LYS A 147 -14.84 6.61 3.30
N LEU A 148 -13.93 6.16 2.45
CA LEU A 148 -13.99 4.83 1.84
C LEU A 148 -13.10 3.88 2.62
N MET A 149 -13.68 2.77 3.08
CA MET A 149 -12.99 1.71 3.81
C MET A 149 -12.39 0.73 2.79
N ASN A 150 -11.13 0.92 2.41
CA ASN A 150 -10.49 0.09 1.41
C ASN A 150 -9.78 -1.09 2.09
N GLU A 151 -10.23 -2.30 1.78
CA GLU A 151 -9.60 -3.53 2.27
C GLU A 151 -8.23 -3.73 1.63
N ILE A 152 -7.24 -4.09 2.44
CA ILE A 152 -5.91 -4.49 1.98
C ILE A 152 -5.81 -6.00 2.08
N GLU A 153 -5.63 -6.65 0.92
CA GLU A 153 -5.52 -8.10 0.81
C GLU A 153 -4.05 -8.56 0.80
N CYS A 154 -3.81 -9.77 1.29
CA CYS A 154 -2.52 -10.44 1.14
C CYS A 154 -2.33 -10.96 -0.30
N ASP A 155 -1.17 -10.78 -0.90
CA ASP A 155 -0.81 -11.26 -2.24
C ASP A 155 0.02 -12.58 -2.21
N VAL A 156 0.41 -13.03 -1.03
CA VAL A 156 1.17 -14.25 -0.77
C VAL A 156 0.45 -15.18 0.21
N GLU A 157 0.93 -16.42 0.33
CA GLU A 157 0.54 -17.32 1.42
C GLU A 157 1.69 -17.40 2.42
N GLY A 158 1.40 -17.32 3.71
CA GLY A 158 2.43 -17.16 4.71
C GLY A 158 1.93 -17.03 6.14
N VAL A 159 2.78 -16.52 7.01
CA VAL A 159 2.48 -16.21 8.42
C VAL A 159 2.80 -14.75 8.70
N VAL A 160 1.89 -14.04 9.38
CA VAL A 160 2.12 -12.66 9.83
C VAL A 160 3.24 -12.65 10.86
N LYS A 161 4.35 -11.98 10.57
CA LYS A 161 5.46 -11.82 11.51
C LYS A 161 5.42 -10.46 12.21
N GLU A 162 5.06 -9.42 11.46
CA GLU A 162 5.10 -8.06 11.96
C GLU A 162 3.91 -7.26 11.44
N ILE A 163 3.45 -6.32 12.27
CA ILE A 163 2.44 -5.31 11.95
C ILE A 163 3.07 -3.96 12.28
N PHE A 164 3.34 -3.16 11.25
CA PHE A 164 4.18 -1.96 11.36
C PHE A 164 3.41 -0.71 11.79
N VAL A 165 2.08 -0.77 11.85
CA VAL A 165 1.23 0.39 12.08
C VAL A 165 0.21 0.08 13.18
N GLU A 166 0.07 0.98 14.14
CA GLU A 166 -0.95 0.87 15.18
C GLU A 166 -2.35 1.20 14.63
N ASN A 167 -3.38 0.61 15.23
CA ASN A 167 -4.77 0.86 14.87
C ASN A 167 -5.16 2.35 15.01
N GLY A 168 -5.81 2.90 13.99
CA GLY A 168 -6.27 4.29 13.94
C GLY A 168 -5.18 5.32 13.59
N LYS A 169 -3.98 4.89 13.18
CA LYS A 169 -2.89 5.79 12.79
C LYS A 169 -2.90 6.13 11.30
N PRO A 170 -2.39 7.31 10.92
CA PRO A 170 -2.23 7.66 9.51
C PRO A 170 -1.18 6.77 8.83
N VAL A 171 -1.39 6.51 7.54
CA VAL A 171 -0.46 5.80 6.66
C VAL A 171 -0.25 6.55 5.35
N GLU A 172 0.94 6.42 4.78
CA GLU A 172 1.33 7.00 3.50
C GLU A 172 1.40 5.95 2.37
N TYR A 173 1.42 6.41 1.12
CA TYR A 173 1.65 5.54 -0.03
C TYR A 173 2.98 4.81 0.09
N GLY A 174 2.96 3.49 -0.10
CA GLY A 174 4.15 2.64 -0.04
C GLY A 174 4.62 2.31 1.39
N GLN A 175 3.98 2.86 2.42
CA GLN A 175 4.32 2.54 3.80
C GLN A 175 4.05 1.06 4.08
N ARG A 176 5.01 0.38 4.74
CA ARG A 176 4.84 -1.02 5.16
C ARG A 176 3.74 -1.12 6.20
N LEU A 177 2.86 -2.10 6.02
CA LEU A 177 1.74 -2.40 6.91
C LEU A 177 1.97 -3.74 7.62
N PHE A 178 2.39 -4.76 6.88
CA PHE A 178 2.64 -6.10 7.39
C PHE A 178 3.94 -6.69 6.84
N GLY A 179 4.59 -7.52 7.64
CA GLY A 179 5.69 -8.40 7.23
C GLY A 179 5.22 -9.84 7.24
N ILE A 180 5.21 -10.49 6.07
CA ILE A 180 4.75 -11.87 5.91
C ILE A 180 5.93 -12.79 5.67
N GLN A 181 6.09 -13.81 6.51
CA GLN A 181 6.99 -14.91 6.20
C GLN A 181 6.30 -15.82 5.20
N VAL A 182 6.76 -15.79 3.95
CA VAL A 182 6.22 -16.65 2.89
C VAL A 182 6.50 -18.11 3.21
N LEU A 183 5.47 -18.95 3.08
CA LEU A 183 5.61 -20.40 3.10
C LEU A 183 5.83 -20.86 1.65
N GLY A 184 7.00 -21.46 1.40
CA GLY A 184 7.39 -21.96 0.08
C GLY A 184 6.65 -23.21 -0.36
#